data_AF-A0A969NGW9-F1
#
_entry.id   AF-A0A969NGW9-F1
#
_cell.length_a   1.000
_cell.length_b   1.000
_cell.length_c   1.000
_cell.angle_alpha   90.00
_cell.angle_beta   90.00
_cell.angle_gamma   90.00
#
_symmetry.space_group_name_H-M   'P 1'
#
loop_
_entity.id
_entity.type
_entity.pdbx_description
1 polymer ?
#
loop_
_entity_poly.entity_id
_entity_poly.type
_entity_poly.pdbx_seq_one_letter_code
_entity_poly.pdbx_strand_id
1 'polypeptide(L)'
;MAYTLQIGAKAPEFNLKATDSRTYSISDFKRKYLVVFFTCNHCPYVIGSDEETRKTVKKFMPKGVDFVGINSNSENTYPEDSYTNMVKRMEEHKFPWVYLHDV
;
A
#
# COMPACT_ATOMS: atom_id res chain seq x y z
N MET A 1 -16.05 -15.78 5.52
CA MET A 1 -15.74 -15.57 6.95
C MET A 1 -14.72 -14.45 7.02
N ALA A 2 -14.90 -13.46 7.89
CA ALA A 2 -13.91 -12.42 8.08
C ALA A 2 -12.67 -13.05 8.73
N TYR A 3 -11.51 -12.93 8.09
CA TYR A 3 -10.24 -13.34 8.67
C TYR A 3 -9.67 -12.16 9.46
N THR A 4 -9.48 -12.34 10.77
CA THR A 4 -8.90 -11.34 11.66
C THR A 4 -7.52 -11.81 12.11
N LEU A 5 -6.48 -11.05 11.74
CA LEU A 5 -5.13 -11.29 12.23
C LEU A 5 -5.07 -11.08 13.75
N GLN A 6 -4.58 -12.10 14.46
CA GLN A 6 -4.37 -12.03 15.90
C GLN A 6 -3.12 -11.21 16.22
N ILE A 7 -3.15 -10.48 17.34
CA ILE A 7 -1.98 -9.75 17.83
C ILE A 7 -0.86 -10.77 18.14
N GLY A 8 0.35 -10.49 17.65
CA GLY A 8 1.50 -11.38 17.77
C GLY A 8 1.60 -12.46 16.69
N ALA A 9 0.61 -12.58 15.80
CA ALA A 9 0.73 -13.45 14.63
C ALA A 9 1.84 -12.94 13.69
N LYS A 10 2.52 -13.87 13.03
CA LYS A 10 3.46 -13.54 11.97
C LYS A 10 2.68 -12.90 10.80
N ALA A 11 3.22 -11.80 10.26
CA ALA A 11 2.66 -11.19 9.06
C ALA A 11 2.68 -12.19 7.89
N PRO A 12 1.60 -12.27 7.08
CA PRO A 12 1.60 -13.08 5.87
C PRO A 12 2.73 -12.67 4.91
N GLU A 13 3.36 -13.66 4.30
CA GLU A 13 4.32 -13.44 3.22
C GLU A 13 3.58 -12.91 1.98
N PHE A 14 4.23 -12.03 1.22
CA PHE A 14 3.73 -11.56 -0.07
C PHE A 14 4.90 -11.39 -1.05
N ASN A 15 4.59 -11.41 -2.34
CA ASN A 15 5.54 -11.13 -3.41
C ASN A 15 4.80 -10.44 -4.57
N LEU A 16 4.68 -9.12 -4.46
CA LEU A 16 3.73 -8.34 -5.27
C LEU A 16 4.45 -7.29 -6.10
N LYS A 17 3.90 -7.01 -7.28
CA LYS A 17 4.42 -5.98 -8.18
C LYS A 17 4.01 -4.59 -7.66
N ALA A 18 4.96 -3.67 -7.62
CA ALA A 18 4.74 -2.28 -7.27
C ALA A 18 4.60 -1.39 -8.50
N THR A 19 4.08 -0.18 -8.31
CA THR A 19 3.95 0.85 -9.36
C THR A 19 5.27 1.33 -9.93
N ASP A 20 6.40 1.08 -9.27
CA ASP A 20 7.75 1.35 -9.79
C ASP A 20 8.31 0.21 -10.64
N SER A 21 7.45 -0.76 -10.99
CA SER A 21 7.76 -1.97 -11.77
C SER A 21 8.68 -2.97 -11.09
N ARG A 22 9.04 -2.77 -9.82
CA ARG A 22 9.76 -3.77 -9.02
C ARG A 22 8.77 -4.69 -8.32
N THR A 23 9.25 -5.86 -7.93
CA THR A 23 8.49 -6.78 -7.07
C THR A 23 9.04 -6.69 -5.67
N TYR A 24 8.15 -6.61 -4.68
CA TYR A 24 8.50 -6.49 -3.27
C TYR A 24 7.94 -7.66 -2.47
N SER A 25 8.75 -8.15 -1.55
CA SER A 25 8.40 -9.09 -0.51
C SER A 25 8.46 -8.42 0.86
N ILE A 26 7.94 -9.09 1.88
CA ILE A 26 8.02 -8.58 3.26
C ILE A 26 9.49 -8.39 3.72
N SER A 27 10.41 -9.18 3.16
CA SER A 27 11.83 -9.17 3.50
C SER A 27 12.60 -7.97 2.93
N ASP A 28 12.03 -7.27 1.95
CA ASP A 28 12.63 -6.08 1.34
C ASP A 28 12.52 -4.84 2.25
N PHE A 29 11.63 -4.87 3.25
CA PHE A 29 11.43 -3.82 4.23
C PHE A 29 12.24 -4.11 5.50
N LYS A 30 13.39 -3.45 5.64
CA LYS A 30 14.40 -3.77 6.66
C LYS A 30 14.31 -2.92 7.93
N ARG A 31 13.39 -1.95 7.98
CA ARG A 31 13.22 -1.11 9.17
C ARG A 31 12.60 -1.89 10.32
N LYS A 32 12.71 -1.32 11.53
CA LYS A 32 12.22 -1.94 12.77
C LYS A 32 10.72 -2.25 12.73
N TYR A 33 9.95 -1.41 12.03
CA TYR A 33 8.51 -1.56 11.89
C TYR A 33 8.11 -1.46 10.42
N LEU A 34 7.13 -2.26 10.02
CA LEU A 34 6.47 -2.19 8.72
C LEU A 34 4.98 -1.96 8.96
N VAL A 35 4.43 -0.93 8.32
CA VAL A 35 2.99 -0.69 8.26
C VAL A 35 2.49 -1.10 6.88
N VAL A 36 1.65 -2.13 6.87
CA VAL A 36 0.92 -2.58 5.68
C VAL A 36 -0.51 -2.05 5.79
N PHE A 37 -1.00 -1.39 4.74
CA PHE A 37 -2.38 -0.91 4.68
C PHE A 37 -3.00 -1.19 3.31
N PHE A 38 -4.28 -1.56 3.31
CA PHE A 38 -5.01 -1.78 2.08
C PHE A 38 -5.69 -0.48 1.64
N THR A 39 -5.55 -0.16 0.36
CA THR A 39 -5.97 1.10 -0.22
C THR A 39 -6.45 0.87 -1.66
N CYS A 40 -7.05 1.88 -2.29
CA CYS A 40 -7.53 1.81 -3.67
C CYS A 40 -7.58 3.22 -4.28
N ASN A 41 -7.93 3.30 -5.55
CA ASN A 41 -7.87 4.54 -6.31
C ASN A 41 -9.21 5.27 -6.42
N HIS A 42 -10.34 4.56 -6.24
CA HIS A 42 -11.68 5.09 -6.49
C HIS A 42 -12.49 5.39 -5.22
N CYS A 43 -12.14 4.78 -4.07
CA CYS A 43 -12.97 4.88 -2.87
C CYS A 43 -12.87 6.28 -2.25
N PRO A 44 -13.99 6.98 -2.02
CA PRO A 44 -13.97 8.34 -1.47
C PRO A 44 -13.37 8.39 -0.06
N TYR A 45 -13.50 7.33 0.73
CA TYR A 45 -12.88 7.24 2.06
C TYR A 45 -11.35 7.20 1.98
N VAL A 46 -10.81 6.44 1.02
CA VAL A 46 -9.36 6.36 0.80
C VAL A 46 -8.83 7.71 0.32
N ILE A 47 -9.45 8.26 -0.72
CA ILE A 47 -9.04 9.55 -1.30
C ILE A 47 -9.10 10.65 -0.23
N GLY A 48 -10.15 10.68 0.59
CA GLY A 48 -10.28 11.62 1.70
C GLY A 48 -9.20 11.46 2.80
N SER A 49 -8.57 10.28 2.89
CA SER A 49 -7.54 9.96 3.89
C SER A 49 -6.09 10.11 3.40
N ASP A 50 -5.88 10.37 2.10
CA ASP A 50 -4.55 10.38 1.48
C ASP A 50 -3.56 11.34 2.16
N GLU A 51 -4.00 12.58 2.42
CA GLU A 51 -3.13 13.58 3.02
C GLU A 51 -2.81 13.29 4.49
N GLU A 52 -3.76 12.70 5.23
CA GLU A 52 -3.52 12.31 6.62
C GLU A 52 -2.58 11.10 6.70
N THR A 53 -2.74 10.15 5.78
CA THR A 53 -1.82 9.03 5.59
C THR A 53 -0.42 9.55 5.25
N ARG A 54 -0.32 10.50 4.30
CA ARG A 54 0.95 11.14 3.93
C ARG A 54 1.63 11.82 5.11
N LYS A 55 0.90 12.58 5.93
CA LYS A 55 1.45 13.21 7.15
C LYS A 55 1.98 12.15 8.13
N THR A 56 1.23 11.07 8.32
CA THR A 56 1.63 9.95 9.18
C THR A 56 2.92 9.32 8.69
N VAL A 57 2.98 8.98 7.40
CA VAL A 57 4.16 8.40 6.77
C VAL A 57 5.38 9.31 6.95
N LYS A 58 5.26 10.60 6.63
CA LYS A 58 6.36 11.58 6.80
C LYS A 58 6.82 11.73 8.25
N LYS A 59 5.91 11.59 9.22
CA LYS A 59 6.21 11.70 10.66
C LYS A 59 6.99 10.48 11.20
N PHE A 60 6.69 9.28 10.69
CA PHE A 60 7.21 8.03 11.24
C PHE A 60 8.31 7.38 10.41
N MET A 61 8.40 7.68 9.11
CA MET A 61 9.48 7.16 8.26
C MET A 61 10.88 7.50 8.79
N PRO A 62 11.17 8.75 9.24
CA PRO A 62 12.46 9.07 9.86
C PRO A 62 12.70 8.33 11.18
N LYS A 63 11.67 7.77 11.81
CA LYS A 63 11.72 7.05 13.09
C LYS A 63 11.91 5.54 12.93
N GLY A 64 12.21 5.07 11.71
CA GLY A 64 12.45 3.65 11.48
C GLY A 64 11.18 2.84 11.19
N VAL A 65 10.20 3.44 10.52
CA VAL A 65 8.98 2.76 10.04
C VAL A 65 8.93 2.76 8.52
N ASP A 66 8.80 1.58 7.92
CA ASP A 66 8.49 1.43 6.49
C ASP A 66 6.97 1.38 6.28
N PHE A 67 6.51 1.88 5.14
CA PHE A 67 5.09 1.93 4.79
C PHE A 67 4.85 1.35 3.41
N VAL A 68 3.85 0.47 3.32
CA VAL A 68 3.44 -0.16 2.07
C VAL A 68 1.92 -0.18 1.95
N GLY A 69 1.42 0.39 0.86
CA GLY A 69 0.01 0.32 0.47
C GLY A 69 -0.20 -0.87 -0.46
N ILE A 70 -1.31 -1.58 -0.33
CA ILE A 70 -1.69 -2.70 -1.21
C ILE A 70 -3.07 -2.43 -1.80
N ASN A 71 -3.19 -2.49 -3.13
CA ASN A 71 -4.47 -2.52 -3.83
C ASN A 71 -4.80 -3.95 -4.23
N SER A 72 -5.86 -4.51 -3.62
CA SER A 72 -6.36 -5.85 -3.93
C SER A 72 -7.67 -5.84 -4.72
N ASN A 73 -8.09 -4.68 -5.22
CA ASN A 73 -9.32 -4.56 -6.00
C ASN A 73 -9.08 -5.05 -7.44
N SER A 74 -10.05 -5.78 -7.99
CA SER A 74 -9.99 -6.23 -9.37
C SER A 74 -10.34 -5.12 -10.36
N GLU A 75 -9.47 -4.88 -11.34
CA GLU A 75 -9.70 -3.93 -12.44
C GLU A 75 -10.94 -4.25 -13.28
N ASN A 76 -11.36 -5.52 -13.31
CA ASN A 76 -12.58 -5.96 -14.00
C ASN A 76 -13.86 -5.41 -13.35
N THR A 77 -13.79 -5.03 -12.07
CA THR A 77 -14.90 -4.43 -11.33
C THR A 77 -14.78 -2.91 -11.29
N TYR A 78 -13.57 -2.40 -11.06
CA TYR A 78 -13.27 -0.97 -10.98
C TYR A 78 -12.07 -0.64 -11.87
N PRO A 79 -12.28 -0.12 -13.09
CA PRO A 79 -11.19 0.21 -14.02
C PRO A 79 -10.15 1.19 -13.44
N GLU A 80 -10.57 2.05 -12.52
CA GLU A 80 -9.74 3.00 -11.77
C GLU A 80 -8.68 2.30 -10.90
N ASP A 81 -8.91 1.05 -10.50
CA ASP A 81 -7.96 0.23 -9.73
C ASP A 81 -6.97 -0.56 -10.59
N SER A 82 -7.02 -0.42 -11.92
CA SER A 82 -6.01 -1.00 -12.81
C SER A 82 -4.59 -0.55 -12.45
N TYR A 83 -3.62 -1.43 -12.71
CA TYR A 83 -2.19 -1.15 -12.49
C TYR A 83 -1.75 0.18 -13.14
N THR A 84 -2.22 0.45 -14.36
CA THR A 84 -1.91 1.70 -15.07
C THR A 84 -2.40 2.94 -14.31
N ASN A 85 -3.60 2.88 -13.72
CA ASN A 85 -4.13 3.99 -12.94
C ASN A 85 -3.45 4.11 -11.57
N MET A 86 -3.04 2.99 -10.96
CA MET A 86 -2.19 3.03 -9.76
C MET A 86 -0.86 3.75 -10.01
N VAL A 87 -0.19 3.47 -11.15
CA VAL A 87 1.05 4.15 -11.55
C VAL A 87 0.81 5.65 -11.71
N LYS A 88 -0.21 6.05 -12.48
CA LYS A 88 -0.56 7.47 -12.67
C LYS A 88 -0.81 8.18 -11.34
N ARG A 89 -1.55 7.55 -10.43
CA ARG A 89 -1.83 8.10 -9.09
C ARG A 89 -0.56 8.36 -8.29
N MET A 90 0.39 7.44 -8.34
CA MET A 90 1.69 7.60 -7.66
C MET A 90 2.55 8.69 -8.31
N GLU A 91 2.51 8.83 -9.63
CA GLU A 91 3.21 9.89 -10.37
C GLU A 91 2.63 11.29 -10.08
N GLU A 92 1.30 11.39 -10.02
CA GLU A 92 0.57 12.64 -9.77
C GLU A 92 0.76 13.12 -8.34
N HIS A 93 0.45 12.28 -7.36
CA HIS A 93 0.44 12.68 -5.95
C HIS A 93 1.77 12.50 -5.24
N LYS A 94 2.71 11.76 -5.84
CA LYS A 94 4.07 11.52 -5.30
C LYS A 94 4.04 11.04 -3.86
N PHE A 95 3.20 10.03 -3.60
CA PHE A 95 3.02 9.52 -2.26
C PHE A 95 4.32 8.90 -1.71
N PRO A 96 4.65 9.13 -0.43
CA PRO A 96 5.91 8.68 0.17
C PRO A 96 5.88 7.22 0.66
N TRP A 97 5.17 6.32 -0.01
CA TRP A 97 5.11 4.89 0.32
C TRP A 97 5.21 4.02 -0.93
N VAL A 98 5.53 2.74 -0.77
CA VAL A 98 5.48 1.76 -1.88
C VAL A 98 4.03 1.34 -2.09
N TYR A 99 3.57 1.28 -3.34
CA TYR A 99 2.20 0.87 -3.66
C TYR A 99 2.19 -0.41 -4.49
N LEU A 100 1.67 -1.49 -3.91
CA LEU A 100 1.65 -2.85 -4.45
C LEU A 100 0.28 -3.20 -5.05
N HIS A 101 0.28 -4.04 -6.07
CA HIS A 101 -0.92 -4.56 -6.74
C HIS A 101 -1.06 -6.07 -6.48
N ASP A 102 -2.23 -6.47 -5.98
CA ASP A 102 -2.55 -7.82 -5.49
C ASP A 102 -3.87 -8.31 -6.12
N VAL A 103 -3.80 -8.77 -7.37
CA VAL A 103 -4.95 -9.27 -8.14
C VAL A 103 -4.72 -10.65 -8.72
#